data_AF-A0AAV5Z2F3-F1
#
_entry.id   AF-A0AAV5Z2F3-F1
#
_cell.length_a   1.000
_cell.length_b   1.000
_cell.length_c   1.000
_cell.angle_alpha   90.00
_cell.angle_beta   90.00
_cell.angle_gamma   90.00
#
_symmetry.space_group_name_H-M   'P 1'
#
loop_
_entity.id
_entity.type
_entity.pdbx_description
1 polymer ?
#
loop_
_entity_poly.entity_id
_entity_poly.type
_entity_poly.pdbx_seq_one_letter_code
_entity_poly.pdbx_strand_id
1 'polypeptide(L)'
;MTTNLIDIQNSDVVMATNNMAENHPVGFQWVMKAKERGAKFIHVDPRFTRTSAVADIHVPLRSGTNIAFFGGLISYAIANNLYFKDYVTYYTNASFLIDPAFKTATDGGGLFTGLEQTGKGGTDPHVAERYKRDSWKYQLDGEGNPKRDLTLRDPHTVFQLLKRHYSRYTPEMVERVCGIPKEKFVSVAKLYCENSGPEKTGAITYALNLTQHTNGVQNIRALCMLQLLLGNIGRPGGGVVALRGHANVQGATDLELLYHELPGYMAMPLRDAHPDLKTYLEKETPKGGFWVNKPKFFVSLLKAFYADGATVENEYGYQWLPKRASADAYSHQHMFVDMYKGVIKGFLADGQNPAVGGPNAKLARAALGKLEWLVVKDIFL
;
A
#
# COMPACT_ATOMS: atom_id res chain seq x y z
N MET A 1 -3.86 3.54 -8.52
CA MET A 1 -5.23 3.02 -8.73
C MET A 1 -5.14 1.94 -9.79
N THR A 2 -5.94 0.88 -9.70
CA THR A 2 -5.92 -0.23 -10.67
C THR A 2 -6.88 -0.04 -11.84
N THR A 3 -7.71 1.00 -11.79
CA THR A 3 -8.63 1.44 -12.85
C THR A 3 -8.61 2.99 -12.90
N ASN A 4 -9.53 3.65 -13.60
CA ASN A 4 -9.69 5.11 -13.65
C ASN A 4 -11.01 5.57 -13.00
N LEU A 5 -11.22 6.89 -12.84
CA LEU A 5 -12.40 7.44 -12.18
C LEU A 5 -13.72 7.16 -12.92
N ILE A 6 -13.68 7.21 -14.25
CA ILE A 6 -14.87 7.05 -15.11
C ILE A 6 -15.41 5.62 -15.00
N ASP A 7 -14.52 4.64 -14.89
CA ASP A 7 -14.87 3.23 -14.82
C ASP A 7 -15.67 2.85 -13.56
N ILE A 8 -15.63 3.66 -12.49
CA ILE A 8 -16.43 3.44 -11.27
C ILE A 8 -17.93 3.33 -11.59
N GLN A 9 -18.40 4.01 -12.65
CA GLN A 9 -19.80 3.97 -13.07
C GLN A 9 -20.29 2.57 -13.46
N ASN A 10 -19.38 1.64 -13.73
CA ASN A 10 -19.65 0.26 -14.11
C ASN A 10 -19.77 -0.70 -12.92
N SER A 11 -19.55 -0.21 -11.70
CA SER A 11 -19.58 -1.02 -10.49
C SER A 11 -21.01 -1.43 -10.11
N ASP A 12 -21.19 -2.63 -9.57
CA ASP A 12 -22.43 -3.08 -8.92
C ASP A 12 -22.46 -2.70 -7.43
N VAL A 13 -21.29 -2.47 -6.83
CA VAL A 13 -21.17 -1.97 -5.46
C VAL A 13 -19.90 -1.13 -5.27
N VAL A 14 -20.07 0.07 -4.76
CA VAL A 14 -18.96 0.96 -4.40
C VAL A 14 -18.85 1.05 -2.89
N MET A 15 -17.66 0.73 -2.35
CA MET A 15 -17.31 0.98 -0.96
C MET A 15 -16.29 2.11 -0.87
N ALA A 16 -16.68 3.26 -0.33
CA ALA A 16 -15.77 4.36 -0.06
C ALA A 16 -15.31 4.33 1.39
N THR A 17 -13.98 4.37 1.60
CA THR A 17 -13.36 4.61 2.92
C THR A 17 -12.80 6.03 3.04
N ASN A 18 -13.14 6.88 2.07
CA ASN A 18 -12.71 8.27 1.98
C ASN A 18 -13.89 9.19 1.70
N ASN A 19 -13.73 10.46 2.05
CA ASN A 19 -14.76 11.48 1.86
C ASN A 19 -14.78 12.05 0.43
N MET A 20 -15.17 11.23 -0.56
CA MET A 20 -15.12 11.60 -1.99
C MET A 20 -15.93 12.83 -2.36
N ALA A 21 -17.14 13.00 -1.81
CA ALA A 21 -18.02 14.11 -2.18
C ALA A 21 -17.43 15.49 -1.82
N GLU A 22 -16.46 15.54 -0.91
CA GLU A 22 -15.77 16.77 -0.50
C GLU A 22 -14.37 16.89 -1.10
N ASN A 23 -13.63 15.77 -1.16
CA ASN A 23 -12.22 15.80 -1.53
C ASN A 23 -11.97 15.45 -3.01
N HIS A 24 -12.93 14.82 -3.68
CA HIS A 24 -12.89 14.46 -5.10
C HIS A 24 -14.26 14.65 -5.78
N PRO A 25 -14.93 15.81 -5.61
CA PRO A 25 -16.35 15.99 -5.95
C PRO A 25 -16.68 15.70 -7.42
N VAL A 26 -15.80 16.12 -8.34
CA VAL A 26 -15.99 15.83 -9.78
C VAL A 26 -15.82 14.34 -10.06
N GLY A 27 -14.88 13.66 -9.42
CA GLY A 27 -14.73 12.20 -9.55
C GLY A 27 -15.91 11.44 -8.96
N PHE A 28 -16.54 11.98 -7.92
CA PHE A 28 -17.68 11.38 -7.23
C PHE A 28 -18.94 11.27 -8.10
N GLN A 29 -19.05 12.04 -9.19
CA GLN A 29 -20.15 11.91 -10.16
C GLN A 29 -20.28 10.48 -10.70
N TRP A 30 -19.16 9.75 -10.84
CA TRP A 30 -19.15 8.39 -11.37
C TRP A 30 -19.66 7.36 -10.36
N VAL A 31 -19.54 7.64 -9.06
CA VAL A 31 -20.22 6.87 -8.01
C VAL A 31 -21.74 7.06 -8.14
N MET A 32 -22.18 8.30 -8.36
CA MET A 32 -23.61 8.59 -8.54
C MET A 32 -24.17 7.97 -9.82
N LYS A 33 -23.40 7.94 -10.91
CA LYS A 33 -23.76 7.22 -12.15
C LYS A 33 -23.89 5.71 -11.93
N ALA A 34 -23.01 5.11 -11.12
CA ALA A 34 -23.18 3.72 -10.72
C ALA A 34 -24.51 3.53 -9.94
N LYS A 35 -24.80 4.42 -8.98
CA LYS A 35 -26.06 4.38 -8.21
C LYS A 35 -27.30 4.52 -9.09
N GLU A 36 -27.30 5.44 -10.06
CA GLU A 36 -28.39 5.61 -11.03
C GLU A 36 -28.67 4.32 -11.82
N ARG A 37 -27.64 3.49 -12.03
CA ARG A 37 -27.74 2.16 -12.67
C ARG A 37 -28.13 1.03 -11.71
N GLY A 38 -28.33 1.32 -10.43
CA GLY A 38 -28.72 0.36 -9.40
C GLY A 38 -27.59 -0.12 -8.48
N ALA A 39 -26.37 0.39 -8.65
CA ALA A 39 -25.26 0.03 -7.77
C ALA A 39 -25.52 0.44 -6.31
N LYS A 40 -25.03 -0.36 -5.39
CA LYS A 40 -25.09 -0.05 -3.95
C LYS A 40 -23.90 0.78 -3.52
N PHE A 41 -24.13 1.83 -2.74
CA PHE A 41 -23.09 2.71 -2.24
C PHE A 41 -22.95 2.62 -0.72
N ILE A 42 -21.77 2.18 -0.28
CA ILE A 42 -21.40 2.01 1.13
C ILE A 42 -20.33 3.05 1.47
N HIS A 43 -20.53 3.83 2.52
CA HIS A 43 -19.52 4.76 3.02
C HIS A 43 -19.07 4.35 4.43
N VAL A 44 -17.79 4.01 4.57
CA VAL A 44 -17.16 3.57 5.81
C VAL A 44 -16.28 4.70 6.35
N ASP A 45 -16.78 5.43 7.34
CA ASP A 45 -16.08 6.57 7.94
C ASP A 45 -16.51 6.74 9.41
N PRO A 46 -15.60 7.09 10.33
CA PRO A 46 -15.96 7.41 11.72
C PRO A 46 -17.00 8.53 11.84
N ARG A 47 -17.11 9.39 10.82
CA ARG A 47 -18.01 10.55 10.81
C ARG A 47 -19.10 10.35 9.77
N PHE A 48 -20.25 11.00 10.01
CA PHE A 48 -21.24 11.21 8.98
C PHE A 48 -20.86 12.47 8.17
N THR A 49 -20.56 12.33 6.88
CA THR A 49 -20.09 13.43 6.02
C THR A 49 -21.05 13.70 4.86
N ARG A 50 -20.73 14.63 3.96
CA ARG A 50 -21.51 14.83 2.71
C ARG A 50 -21.51 13.58 1.83
N THR A 51 -20.44 12.77 1.89
CA THR A 51 -20.39 11.46 1.24
C THR A 51 -21.38 10.48 1.88
N SER A 52 -21.48 10.46 3.21
CA SER A 52 -22.47 9.62 3.93
C SER A 52 -23.91 9.99 3.61
N ALA A 53 -24.20 11.27 3.40
CA ALA A 53 -25.56 11.77 3.16
C ALA A 53 -26.24 11.18 1.91
N VAL A 54 -25.44 10.68 0.96
CA VAL A 54 -25.93 10.04 -0.28
C VAL A 54 -25.58 8.55 -0.36
N ALA A 55 -24.98 7.98 0.69
CA ALA A 55 -24.72 6.55 0.78
C ALA A 55 -26.01 5.78 1.09
N ASP A 56 -26.15 4.57 0.55
CA ASP A 56 -27.23 3.67 0.95
C ASP A 56 -26.98 3.13 2.36
N ILE A 57 -25.70 2.95 2.72
CA ILE A 57 -25.28 2.56 4.07
C ILE A 57 -24.06 3.38 4.49
N HIS A 58 -24.19 4.10 5.60
CA HIS A 58 -23.04 4.64 6.34
C HIS A 58 -22.60 3.63 7.42
N VAL A 59 -21.31 3.33 7.50
CA VAL A 59 -20.72 2.42 8.49
C VAL A 59 -19.80 3.22 9.42
N PRO A 60 -20.22 3.50 10.68
CA PRO A 60 -19.40 4.24 11.63
C PRO A 60 -18.29 3.34 12.18
N LEU A 61 -17.07 3.51 11.67
CA LEU A 61 -15.90 2.73 12.06
C LEU A 61 -14.97 3.56 12.95
N ARG A 62 -14.52 3.01 14.08
CA ARG A 62 -13.51 3.64 14.94
C ARG A 62 -12.17 3.82 14.19
N SER A 63 -11.60 5.03 14.25
CA SER A 63 -10.31 5.33 13.59
C SER A 63 -9.20 4.33 13.98
N GLY A 64 -8.48 3.80 12.98
CA GLY A 64 -7.36 2.88 13.17
C GLY A 64 -7.74 1.40 13.24
N THR A 65 -9.00 1.04 13.04
CA THR A 65 -9.49 -0.36 13.16
C THR A 65 -9.82 -1.01 11.82
N ASN A 66 -9.38 -0.42 10.70
CA ASN A 66 -9.73 -0.86 9.35
C ASN A 66 -9.25 -2.29 9.03
N ILE A 67 -8.09 -2.73 9.54
CA ILE A 67 -7.65 -4.13 9.42
C ILE A 67 -8.68 -5.10 10.02
N ALA A 68 -9.29 -4.77 11.16
CA ALA A 68 -10.31 -5.63 11.76
C ALA A 68 -11.57 -5.71 10.88
N PHE A 69 -12.00 -4.57 10.33
CA PHE A 69 -13.13 -4.51 9.40
C PHE A 69 -12.88 -5.32 8.12
N PHE A 70 -11.78 -5.07 7.40
CA PHE A 70 -11.45 -5.82 6.18
C PHE A 70 -11.14 -7.28 6.46
N GLY A 71 -10.49 -7.59 7.60
CA GLY A 71 -10.26 -8.96 8.02
C GLY A 71 -11.57 -9.72 8.29
N GLY A 72 -12.56 -9.04 8.86
CA GLY A 72 -13.92 -9.57 9.00
C GLY A 72 -14.57 -9.85 7.64
N LEU A 73 -14.46 -8.92 6.68
CA LEU A 73 -15.01 -9.11 5.32
C LEU A 73 -14.34 -10.31 4.60
N ILE A 74 -13.02 -10.45 4.73
CA ILE A 74 -12.28 -11.61 4.20
C ILE A 74 -12.78 -12.90 4.85
N SER A 75 -12.88 -12.92 6.18
CA SER A 75 -13.38 -14.08 6.94
C SER A 75 -14.80 -14.46 6.49
N TYR A 76 -15.68 -13.47 6.35
CA TYR A 76 -17.07 -13.67 5.90
C TYR A 76 -17.13 -14.24 4.48
N ALA A 77 -16.37 -13.67 3.53
CA ALA A 77 -16.34 -14.15 2.15
C ALA A 77 -15.86 -15.61 2.04
N ILE A 78 -14.81 -15.97 2.80
CA ILE A 78 -14.28 -17.34 2.82
C ILE A 78 -15.24 -18.30 3.52
N ALA A 79 -15.76 -17.95 4.70
CA ALA A 79 -16.63 -18.82 5.48
C ALA A 79 -17.96 -19.16 4.77
N ASN A 80 -18.45 -18.24 3.93
CA ASN A 80 -19.69 -18.41 3.18
C ASN A 80 -19.47 -18.84 1.72
N ASN A 81 -18.23 -19.17 1.32
CA ASN A 81 -17.88 -19.54 -0.07
C ASN A 81 -18.30 -18.49 -1.13
N LEU A 82 -18.23 -17.21 -0.78
CA LEU A 82 -18.59 -16.08 -1.65
C LEU A 82 -17.41 -15.51 -2.45
N TYR A 83 -16.23 -16.13 -2.33
CA TYR A 83 -15.06 -15.77 -3.13
C TYR A 83 -15.14 -16.38 -4.54
N PHE A 84 -14.59 -15.71 -5.54
CA PHE A 84 -14.58 -16.19 -6.92
C PHE A 84 -13.49 -17.26 -7.08
N LYS A 85 -13.84 -18.52 -6.82
CA LYS A 85 -12.89 -19.65 -6.70
C LYS A 85 -11.93 -19.79 -7.87
N ASP A 86 -12.40 -19.73 -9.12
CA ASP A 86 -11.53 -19.92 -10.28
C ASP A 86 -10.55 -18.77 -10.42
N TYR A 87 -11.02 -17.53 -10.28
CA TYR A 87 -10.15 -16.34 -10.24
C TYR A 87 -9.08 -16.46 -9.16
N VAL A 88 -9.48 -16.83 -7.94
CA VAL A 88 -8.57 -17.01 -6.81
C VAL A 88 -7.53 -18.09 -7.12
N THR A 89 -7.95 -19.23 -7.67
CA THR A 89 -7.07 -20.38 -7.95
C THR A 89 -6.03 -20.08 -9.03
N TYR A 90 -6.44 -19.35 -10.09
CA TYR A 90 -5.62 -19.19 -11.29
C TYR A 90 -4.90 -17.85 -11.39
N TYR A 91 -5.44 -16.77 -10.83
CA TYR A 91 -4.91 -15.41 -10.98
C TYR A 91 -4.32 -14.82 -9.70
N THR A 92 -4.30 -15.61 -8.63
CA THR A 92 -3.60 -15.25 -7.39
C THR A 92 -2.60 -16.34 -7.02
N ASN A 93 -1.83 -16.10 -5.97
CA ASN A 93 -0.93 -17.09 -5.40
C ASN A 93 -1.63 -18.06 -4.43
N ALA A 94 -2.97 -18.09 -4.38
CA ALA A 94 -3.75 -18.90 -3.45
C ALA A 94 -3.35 -20.39 -3.43
N SER A 95 -3.02 -20.95 -4.60
CA SER A 95 -2.62 -22.35 -4.74
C SER A 95 -1.17 -22.63 -4.32
N PHE A 96 -0.34 -21.60 -4.08
CA PHE A 96 1.09 -21.78 -3.88
C PHE A 96 1.35 -22.30 -2.47
N LEU A 97 2.26 -23.26 -2.33
CA LEU A 97 2.62 -23.83 -1.04
C LEU A 97 3.69 -22.97 -0.36
N ILE A 98 3.46 -22.63 0.91
CA ILE A 98 4.42 -21.91 1.77
C ILE A 98 5.25 -22.91 2.57
N ASP A 99 6.48 -22.54 2.93
CA ASP A 99 7.34 -23.31 3.84
C ASP A 99 6.56 -23.74 5.11
N PRO A 100 6.55 -25.03 5.47
CA PRO A 100 5.83 -25.53 6.66
C PRO A 100 6.28 -24.91 7.99
N ALA A 101 7.49 -24.34 8.06
CA ALA A 101 7.95 -23.61 9.24
C ALA A 101 7.28 -22.24 9.40
N PHE A 102 6.57 -21.75 8.39
CA PHE A 102 5.81 -20.50 8.49
C PHE A 102 4.59 -20.67 9.39
N LYS A 103 4.52 -19.81 10.40
CA LYS A 103 3.36 -19.68 11.27
C LYS A 103 2.83 -18.25 11.20
N THR A 104 1.51 -18.15 11.14
CA THR A 104 0.80 -16.88 11.07
C THR A 104 0.69 -16.26 12.46
N ALA A 105 0.30 -14.98 12.52
CA ALA A 105 -0.03 -14.33 13.78
C ALA A 105 -1.17 -15.03 14.58
N THR A 106 -2.00 -15.87 13.95
CA THR A 106 -2.98 -16.69 14.68
C THR A 106 -2.30 -17.74 15.54
N ASP A 107 -1.23 -18.33 15.02
CA ASP A 107 -0.52 -19.44 15.65
C ASP A 107 0.45 -18.93 16.74
N GLY A 108 0.99 -17.72 16.58
CA GLY A 108 1.98 -17.10 17.46
C GLY A 108 1.43 -16.01 18.38
N GLY A 109 0.14 -16.03 18.74
CA GLY A 109 -0.43 -15.10 19.72
C GLY A 109 -0.37 -13.62 19.32
N GLY A 110 -0.43 -13.31 18.02
CA GLY A 110 -0.29 -11.97 17.47
C GLY A 110 1.00 -11.73 16.69
N LEU A 111 1.96 -12.66 16.77
CA LEU A 111 3.25 -12.56 16.11
C LEU A 111 3.41 -13.64 15.03
N PHE A 112 3.96 -13.27 13.87
CA PHE A 112 4.39 -14.26 12.88
C PHE A 112 5.65 -14.98 13.35
N THR A 113 6.03 -16.09 12.71
CA THR A 113 7.35 -16.71 12.92
C THR A 113 8.49 -15.79 12.49
N GLY A 114 9.59 -15.80 13.26
CA GLY A 114 10.84 -15.12 12.92
C GLY A 114 11.00 -13.73 13.53
N LEU A 115 10.19 -13.34 14.53
CA LEU A 115 10.44 -12.10 15.28
C LEU A 115 11.73 -12.27 16.07
N GLU A 116 12.69 -11.37 15.85
CA GLU A 116 13.92 -11.31 16.62
C GLU A 116 14.06 -9.94 17.28
N GLN A 117 14.58 -9.94 18.50
CA GLN A 117 15.05 -8.71 19.14
C GLN A 117 16.37 -8.31 18.49
N THR A 118 16.39 -7.15 17.85
CA THR A 118 17.63 -6.55 17.39
C THR A 118 18.24 -5.86 18.60
N GLY A 119 19.22 -6.51 19.25
CA GLY A 119 19.97 -5.91 20.35
C GLY A 119 20.45 -4.50 19.98
N LYS A 120 20.43 -3.58 20.95
CA LYS A 120 20.84 -2.16 20.82
C LYS A 120 21.96 -1.96 19.79
N GLY A 121 21.70 -1.25 18.70
CA GLY A 121 22.70 -1.04 17.65
C GLY A 121 22.26 -0.11 16.53
N GLY A 122 22.12 1.19 16.83
CA GLY A 122 21.82 2.26 15.87
C GLY A 122 21.19 3.48 16.56
N THR A 123 21.30 4.67 15.97
CA THR A 123 20.87 5.97 16.53
C THR A 123 19.36 6.11 16.75
N ASP A 124 18.57 5.09 16.43
CA ASP A 124 17.12 5.03 16.64
C ASP A 124 16.77 4.00 17.74
N PRO A 125 16.36 4.45 18.95
CA PRO A 125 15.93 3.56 20.02
C PRO A 125 14.58 2.85 19.75
N HIS A 126 13.95 3.04 18.58
CA HIS A 126 12.60 2.54 18.28
C HIS A 126 12.54 1.31 17.36
N VAL A 127 13.66 0.81 16.83
CA VAL A 127 13.67 -0.47 16.08
C VAL A 127 14.34 -1.54 16.95
N ALA A 128 13.60 -2.01 17.95
CA ALA A 128 14.04 -3.08 18.85
C ALA A 128 13.78 -4.49 18.30
N GLU A 129 13.00 -4.61 17.22
CA GLU A 129 12.53 -5.89 16.71
C GLU A 129 12.42 -5.91 15.18
N ARG A 130 12.84 -7.03 14.57
CA ARG A 130 12.71 -7.27 13.12
C ARG A 130 12.28 -8.71 12.87
N TYR A 131 11.48 -8.91 11.83
CA TYR A 131 11.19 -10.25 11.31
C TYR A 131 12.31 -10.74 10.38
N LYS A 132 12.95 -11.86 10.74
CA LYS A 132 13.60 -12.75 9.76
C LYS A 132 12.53 -13.52 9.01
N ARG A 133 12.64 -13.52 7.68
CA ARG A 133 11.60 -14.02 6.77
C ARG A 133 11.98 -15.35 6.12
N ASP A 134 12.86 -16.12 6.76
CA ASP A 134 13.45 -17.33 6.19
C ASP A 134 12.42 -18.41 5.86
N SER A 135 11.33 -18.47 6.63
CA SER A 135 10.17 -19.34 6.35
C SER A 135 9.07 -18.65 5.52
N TRP A 136 9.16 -17.35 5.24
CA TRP A 136 8.12 -16.63 4.49
C TRP A 136 8.35 -16.76 2.98
N LYS A 137 8.57 -17.98 2.53
CA LYS A 137 8.93 -18.32 1.14
C LYS A 137 8.04 -19.44 0.62
N TYR A 138 7.93 -19.52 -0.68
CA TYR A 138 7.27 -20.66 -1.32
C TYR A 138 8.15 -21.89 -1.24
N GLN A 139 7.52 -23.05 -1.13
CA GLN A 139 8.17 -24.31 -1.47
C GLN A 139 8.45 -24.32 -2.97
N LEU A 140 9.65 -24.73 -3.37
CA LEU A 140 10.04 -24.80 -4.78
C LEU A 140 10.05 -26.25 -5.26
N ASP A 141 9.72 -26.48 -6.53
CA ASP A 141 9.90 -27.75 -7.21
C ASP A 141 11.35 -27.94 -7.69
N GLY A 142 11.62 -29.03 -8.41
CA GLY A 142 12.96 -29.35 -8.91
C GLY A 142 13.52 -28.35 -9.91
N GLU A 143 12.68 -27.48 -10.49
CA GLU A 143 13.06 -26.44 -11.45
C GLU A 143 13.17 -25.06 -10.79
N GLY A 144 12.89 -24.97 -9.49
CA GLY A 144 12.90 -23.71 -8.74
C GLY A 144 11.61 -22.89 -8.88
N ASN A 145 10.54 -23.47 -9.44
CA ASN A 145 9.22 -22.81 -9.50
C ASN A 145 8.43 -23.06 -8.21
N PRO A 146 7.56 -22.14 -7.77
CA PRO A 146 6.69 -22.38 -6.62
C PRO A 146 5.78 -23.59 -6.81
N LYS A 147 5.80 -24.54 -5.87
CA LYS A 147 4.85 -25.67 -5.83
C LYS A 147 3.42 -25.16 -5.68
N ARG A 148 2.47 -25.86 -6.31
CA ARG A 148 1.05 -25.49 -6.33
C ARG A 148 0.14 -26.69 -6.02
N ASP A 149 -0.92 -26.45 -5.27
CA ASP A 149 -2.09 -27.32 -5.16
C ASP A 149 -3.33 -26.57 -5.65
N LEU A 150 -3.78 -26.90 -6.85
CA LEU A 150 -4.95 -26.27 -7.49
C LEU A 150 -6.28 -26.65 -6.83
N THR A 151 -6.29 -27.68 -5.98
CA THR A 151 -7.50 -28.02 -5.20
C THR A 151 -7.71 -27.10 -4.01
N LEU A 152 -6.67 -26.32 -3.64
CA LEU A 152 -6.61 -25.45 -2.46
C LEU A 152 -6.83 -26.20 -1.14
N ARG A 153 -6.51 -27.50 -1.06
CA ARG A 153 -6.76 -28.34 0.11
C ARG A 153 -5.52 -28.56 0.97
N ASP A 154 -4.32 -28.48 0.39
CA ASP A 154 -3.08 -28.60 1.15
C ASP A 154 -3.04 -27.51 2.25
N PRO A 155 -2.79 -27.89 3.52
CA PRO A 155 -2.82 -26.96 4.65
C PRO A 155 -1.76 -25.84 4.57
N HIS A 156 -0.76 -26.00 3.70
CA HIS A 156 0.31 -25.02 3.46
C HIS A 156 0.07 -24.17 2.21
N THR A 157 -1.04 -24.36 1.50
CA THR A 157 -1.44 -23.38 0.47
C THR A 157 -1.64 -22.00 1.09
N VAL A 158 -1.30 -20.95 0.34
CA VAL A 158 -1.61 -19.56 0.74
C VAL A 158 -3.08 -19.41 1.11
N PHE A 159 -3.99 -20.07 0.40
CA PHE A 159 -5.43 -20.03 0.70
C PHE A 159 -5.78 -20.58 2.09
N GLN A 160 -5.28 -21.78 2.43
CA GLN A 160 -5.56 -22.38 3.75
C GLN A 160 -4.93 -21.56 4.89
N LEU A 161 -3.73 -21.03 4.68
CA LEU A 161 -3.08 -20.14 5.64
C LEU A 161 -3.83 -18.80 5.81
N LEU A 162 -4.34 -18.23 4.72
CA LEU A 162 -5.19 -17.02 4.74
C LEU A 162 -6.48 -17.28 5.52
N LYS A 163 -7.16 -18.40 5.24
CA LYS A 163 -8.37 -18.84 5.95
C LYS A 163 -8.10 -18.99 7.45
N ARG A 164 -6.98 -19.62 7.84
CA ARG A 164 -6.57 -19.76 9.25
C ARG A 164 -6.19 -18.43 9.89
N HIS A 165 -5.55 -17.53 9.15
CA HIS A 165 -5.16 -16.21 9.67
C HIS A 165 -6.39 -15.36 10.04
N TYR A 166 -7.39 -15.34 9.14
CA TYR A 166 -8.57 -14.49 9.27
C TYR A 166 -9.73 -15.13 10.05
N SER A 167 -9.66 -16.41 10.43
CA SER A 167 -10.71 -17.08 11.22
C SER A 167 -11.04 -16.38 12.55
N ARG A 168 -10.08 -15.64 13.13
CA ARG A 168 -10.25 -14.88 14.38
C ARG A 168 -11.09 -13.59 14.23
N TYR A 169 -11.34 -13.15 13.00
CA TYR A 169 -12.05 -11.90 12.71
C TYR A 169 -13.55 -12.17 12.57
N THR A 170 -14.16 -12.61 13.67
CA THR A 170 -15.61 -12.87 13.73
C THR A 170 -16.41 -11.55 13.76
N PRO A 171 -17.72 -11.57 13.44
CA PRO A 171 -18.57 -10.39 13.60
C PRO A 171 -18.52 -9.77 15.01
N GLU A 172 -18.40 -10.57 16.07
CA GLU A 172 -18.26 -10.13 17.47
C GLU A 172 -16.91 -9.43 17.69
N MET A 173 -15.82 -9.94 17.09
CA MET A 173 -14.52 -9.29 17.13
C MET A 173 -14.58 -7.94 16.43
N VAL A 174 -15.22 -7.87 15.26
CA VAL A 174 -15.40 -6.62 14.51
C VAL A 174 -16.25 -5.63 15.30
N GLU A 175 -17.33 -6.06 15.95
CA GLU A 175 -18.14 -5.18 16.79
C GLU A 175 -17.32 -4.58 17.94
N ARG A 176 -16.64 -5.44 18.70
CA ARG A 176 -15.80 -5.03 19.83
C ARG A 176 -14.66 -4.09 19.43
N VAL A 177 -14.02 -4.34 18.29
CA VAL A 177 -12.84 -3.58 17.85
C VAL A 177 -13.23 -2.35 17.03
N CYS A 178 -14.16 -2.46 16.09
CA CYS A 178 -14.51 -1.35 15.21
C CYS A 178 -15.62 -0.45 15.79
N GLY A 179 -16.40 -0.93 16.76
CA GLY A 179 -17.60 -0.23 17.25
C GLY A 179 -18.78 -0.29 16.28
N ILE A 180 -18.73 -1.18 15.29
CA ILE A 180 -19.81 -1.38 14.31
C ILE A 180 -20.75 -2.45 14.86
N PRO A 181 -22.06 -2.19 15.03
CA PRO A 181 -23.00 -3.21 15.48
C PRO A 181 -22.90 -4.47 14.62
N LYS A 182 -22.85 -5.64 15.26
CA LYS A 182 -22.64 -6.94 14.60
C LYS A 182 -23.56 -7.15 13.40
N GLU A 183 -24.85 -6.89 13.57
CA GLU A 183 -25.86 -7.05 12.52
C GLU A 183 -25.59 -6.16 11.31
N LYS A 184 -25.17 -4.91 11.57
CA LYS A 184 -24.79 -3.95 10.53
C LYS A 184 -23.53 -4.38 9.79
N PHE A 185 -22.54 -4.92 10.49
CA PHE A 185 -21.37 -5.49 9.84
C PHE A 185 -21.75 -6.67 8.93
N VAL A 186 -22.57 -7.60 9.43
CA VAL A 186 -23.04 -8.76 8.64
C VAL A 186 -23.83 -8.31 7.41
N SER A 187 -24.71 -7.31 7.54
CA SER A 187 -25.47 -6.79 6.40
C SER A 187 -24.56 -6.15 5.34
N VAL A 188 -23.53 -5.41 5.76
CA VAL A 188 -22.53 -4.81 4.86
C VAL A 188 -21.68 -5.89 4.19
N ALA A 189 -21.23 -6.89 4.94
CA ALA A 189 -20.43 -7.99 4.41
C ALA A 189 -21.21 -8.77 3.35
N LYS A 190 -22.47 -9.11 3.64
CA LYS A 190 -23.39 -9.73 2.69
C LYS A 190 -23.56 -8.87 1.43
N LEU A 191 -23.93 -7.60 1.61
CA LEU A 191 -24.18 -6.67 0.50
C LEU A 191 -22.98 -6.54 -0.45
N TYR A 192 -21.78 -6.38 0.10
CA TYR A 192 -20.57 -6.19 -0.71
C TYR A 192 -20.18 -7.48 -1.44
N CYS A 193 -20.24 -8.63 -0.76
CA CYS A 193 -19.87 -9.92 -1.35
C CYS A 193 -20.87 -10.38 -2.42
N GLU A 194 -22.19 -10.22 -2.21
CA GLU A 194 -23.23 -10.61 -3.19
C GLU A 194 -23.33 -9.68 -4.40
N ASN A 195 -22.69 -8.50 -4.33
CA ASN A 195 -22.52 -7.58 -5.45
C ASN A 195 -21.08 -7.57 -5.99
N SER A 196 -20.32 -8.63 -5.69
CA SER A 196 -19.05 -8.94 -6.35
C SER A 196 -19.08 -10.41 -6.83
N GLY A 197 -18.09 -10.84 -7.61
CA GLY A 197 -17.95 -12.23 -8.05
C GLY A 197 -17.92 -12.38 -9.58
N PRO A 198 -18.23 -13.57 -10.15
CA PRO A 198 -18.09 -13.83 -11.57
C PRO A 198 -18.89 -12.87 -12.47
N GLU A 199 -20.11 -12.52 -12.06
CA GLU A 199 -21.04 -11.72 -12.87
C GLU A 199 -21.13 -10.25 -12.45
N LYS A 200 -20.52 -9.88 -11.32
CA LYS A 200 -20.61 -8.54 -10.74
C LYS A 200 -19.25 -8.03 -10.29
N THR A 201 -19.11 -6.71 -10.19
CA THR A 201 -17.87 -6.09 -9.72
C THR A 201 -18.11 -5.08 -8.62
N GLY A 202 -17.25 -5.15 -7.61
CA GLY A 202 -17.19 -4.16 -6.55
C GLY A 202 -15.94 -3.29 -6.67
N ALA A 203 -16.08 -1.98 -6.48
CA ALA A 203 -14.95 -1.06 -6.36
C ALA A 203 -14.75 -0.65 -4.89
N ILE A 204 -13.47 -0.48 -4.49
CA ILE A 204 -13.12 0.17 -3.21
C ILE A 204 -12.38 1.46 -3.50
N THR A 205 -12.90 2.59 -3.02
CA THR A 205 -12.23 3.89 -3.09
C THR A 205 -11.60 4.21 -1.73
N TYR A 206 -10.37 4.72 -1.74
CA TYR A 206 -9.70 5.17 -0.53
C TYR A 206 -8.70 6.29 -0.80
N ALA A 207 -8.32 7.00 0.26
CA ALA A 207 -7.26 8.01 0.28
C ALA A 207 -6.55 7.96 1.64
N LEU A 208 -6.46 9.07 2.36
CA LEU A 208 -5.65 9.18 3.58
C LEU A 208 -6.13 8.36 4.78
N ASN A 209 -7.44 8.06 4.86
CA ASN A 209 -8.03 7.31 5.98
C ASN A 209 -7.31 5.99 6.26
N LEU A 210 -6.78 5.32 5.22
CA LEU A 210 -6.11 4.03 5.36
C LEU A 210 -4.58 4.12 5.42
N THR A 211 -3.98 5.22 4.96
CA THR A 211 -2.53 5.29 4.68
C THR A 211 -1.71 5.84 5.85
N GLN A 212 -2.28 6.73 6.66
CA GLN A 212 -1.54 7.47 7.71
C GLN A 212 -1.59 6.78 9.08
N HIS A 213 -1.23 5.50 9.11
CA HIS A 213 -1.15 4.69 10.33
C HIS A 213 0.18 3.93 10.36
N THR A 214 0.63 3.52 11.55
CA THR A 214 1.79 2.63 11.69
C THR A 214 1.62 1.29 10.95
N ASN A 215 0.37 0.89 10.69
CA ASN A 215 -0.01 -0.28 9.93
C ASN A 215 -0.71 0.05 8.59
N GLY A 216 -0.55 1.28 8.06
CA GLY A 216 -1.28 1.75 6.89
C GLY A 216 -1.13 0.87 5.65
N VAL A 217 0.09 0.36 5.40
CA VAL A 217 0.36 -0.61 4.33
C VAL A 217 -0.48 -1.88 4.50
N GLN A 218 -0.69 -2.35 5.72
CA GLN A 218 -1.47 -3.56 5.99
C GLN A 218 -2.98 -3.32 5.86
N ASN A 219 -3.49 -2.11 6.16
CA ASN A 219 -4.87 -1.73 5.81
C ASN A 219 -5.13 -1.90 4.31
N ILE A 220 -4.20 -1.39 3.49
CA ILE A 220 -4.29 -1.46 2.03
C ILE A 220 -4.08 -2.90 1.53
N ARG A 221 -3.19 -3.68 2.14
CA ARG A 221 -3.08 -5.10 1.80
C ARG A 221 -4.37 -5.86 2.07
N ALA A 222 -5.03 -5.61 3.20
CA ALA A 222 -6.29 -6.28 3.54
C ALA A 222 -7.39 -6.00 2.52
N LEU A 223 -7.59 -4.74 2.13
CA LEU A 223 -8.60 -4.41 1.10
C LEU A 223 -8.21 -4.98 -0.28
N CYS A 224 -6.93 -5.01 -0.66
CA CYS A 224 -6.48 -5.63 -1.90
C CYS A 224 -6.72 -7.14 -1.90
N MET A 225 -6.47 -7.82 -0.78
CA MET A 225 -6.77 -9.25 -0.64
C MET A 225 -8.26 -9.54 -0.75
N LEU A 226 -9.12 -8.69 -0.17
CA LEU A 226 -10.57 -8.80 -0.35
C LEU A 226 -10.95 -8.68 -1.84
N GLN A 227 -10.42 -7.68 -2.55
CA GLN A 227 -10.70 -7.48 -3.98
C GLN A 227 -10.19 -8.64 -4.86
N LEU A 228 -9.07 -9.26 -4.50
CA LEU A 228 -8.58 -10.47 -5.18
C LEU A 228 -9.47 -11.70 -4.89
N LEU A 229 -9.92 -11.88 -3.64
CA LEU A 229 -10.84 -12.96 -3.28
C LEU A 229 -12.17 -12.86 -4.04
N LEU A 230 -12.68 -11.64 -4.19
CA LEU A 230 -13.94 -11.39 -4.90
C LEU A 230 -13.77 -11.29 -6.43
N GLY A 231 -12.53 -11.41 -6.93
CA GLY A 231 -12.24 -11.33 -8.36
C GLY A 231 -12.56 -9.97 -8.99
N ASN A 232 -12.36 -8.89 -8.23
CA ASN A 232 -12.68 -7.53 -8.65
C ASN A 232 -11.49 -6.82 -9.35
N ILE A 233 -10.27 -7.37 -9.32
CA ILE A 233 -9.09 -6.72 -9.92
C ILE A 233 -9.02 -7.01 -11.42
N GLY A 234 -8.85 -5.97 -12.24
CA GLY A 234 -8.67 -6.06 -13.69
C GLY A 234 -9.96 -6.14 -14.50
N ARG A 235 -11.12 -5.86 -13.88
CA ARG A 235 -12.44 -5.92 -14.51
C ARG A 235 -13.15 -4.56 -14.44
N PRO A 236 -13.95 -4.18 -15.46
CA PRO A 236 -14.70 -2.93 -15.47
C PRO A 236 -15.58 -2.77 -14.22
N GLY A 237 -15.59 -1.60 -13.60
CA GLY A 237 -16.38 -1.35 -12.39
C GLY A 237 -15.79 -1.94 -11.09
N GLY A 238 -14.68 -2.68 -11.20
CA GLY A 238 -14.00 -3.28 -10.07
C GLY A 238 -12.81 -2.45 -9.56
N GLY A 239 -11.87 -3.15 -8.94
CA GLY A 239 -10.55 -2.62 -8.66
C GLY A 239 -10.40 -1.87 -7.33
N VAL A 240 -9.19 -1.38 -7.13
CA VAL A 240 -8.79 -0.57 -6.00
C VAL A 240 -8.50 0.84 -6.49
N VAL A 241 -9.40 1.76 -6.17
CA VAL A 241 -9.38 3.14 -6.61
C VAL A 241 -8.70 4.00 -5.53
N ALA A 242 -7.37 3.89 -5.46
CA ALA A 242 -6.54 4.74 -4.61
C ALA A 242 -6.55 6.17 -5.16
N LEU A 243 -7.33 7.05 -4.54
CA LEU A 243 -7.49 8.44 -4.97
C LEU A 243 -6.31 9.28 -4.50
N ARG A 244 -5.70 9.96 -5.46
CA ARG A 244 -4.51 10.81 -5.23
C ARG A 244 -4.95 12.19 -4.74
N GLY A 245 -4.07 12.86 -4.01
CA GLY A 245 -4.31 14.16 -3.39
C GLY A 245 -4.05 15.31 -4.35
N HIS A 246 -2.88 15.94 -4.24
CA HIS A 246 -2.47 17.02 -5.13
C HIS A 246 -2.55 16.62 -6.61
N ALA A 247 -2.87 17.60 -7.46
CA ALA A 247 -3.16 17.40 -8.89
C ALA A 247 -2.09 16.57 -9.62
N ASN A 248 -0.81 16.77 -9.29
CA ASN A 248 0.31 16.05 -9.90
C ASN A 248 1.11 15.21 -8.90
N VAL A 249 0.52 14.77 -7.77
CA VAL A 249 1.25 13.88 -6.85
C VAL A 249 1.64 12.57 -7.53
N GLN A 250 0.82 12.08 -8.47
CA GLN A 250 1.17 10.92 -9.28
C GLN A 250 2.43 11.19 -10.12
N GLY A 251 2.48 12.28 -10.89
CA GLY A 251 3.66 12.59 -11.71
C GLY A 251 4.90 12.95 -10.88
N ALA A 252 4.74 13.61 -9.74
CA ALA A 252 5.83 13.86 -8.80
C ALA A 252 6.40 12.56 -8.21
N THR A 253 5.54 11.56 -7.95
CA THR A 253 5.98 10.21 -7.61
C THR A 253 6.59 9.50 -8.82
N ASP A 254 6.03 9.59 -10.02
CA ASP A 254 6.60 8.95 -11.23
C ASP A 254 8.00 9.49 -11.56
N LEU A 255 8.26 10.77 -11.27
CA LEU A 255 9.58 11.42 -11.37
C LEU A 255 10.45 11.24 -10.12
N GLU A 256 9.95 10.50 -9.12
CA GLU A 256 10.60 10.16 -7.86
C GLU A 256 11.24 11.34 -7.11
N LEU A 257 10.42 12.33 -6.78
CA LEU A 257 10.79 13.37 -5.80
C LEU A 257 10.74 12.82 -4.35
N LEU A 258 11.27 11.61 -4.14
CA LEU A 258 11.35 10.88 -2.89
C LEU A 258 12.79 10.39 -2.67
N TYR A 259 13.25 10.34 -1.42
CA TYR A 259 14.67 10.11 -1.11
C TYR A 259 15.21 8.70 -1.45
N HIS A 260 14.35 7.75 -1.83
CA HIS A 260 14.71 6.33 -1.91
C HIS A 260 14.55 5.73 -3.32
N GLU A 261 14.09 6.52 -4.30
CA GLU A 261 13.83 6.07 -5.67
C GLU A 261 14.32 7.13 -6.68
N LEU A 262 14.41 6.72 -7.95
CA LEU A 262 14.80 7.49 -9.14
C LEU A 262 13.69 7.36 -10.20
N PRO A 263 13.52 8.35 -11.10
CA PRO A 263 12.41 8.41 -12.05
C PRO A 263 12.06 7.06 -12.68
N GLY A 264 10.76 6.74 -12.68
CA GLY A 264 10.25 5.46 -13.15
C GLY A 264 10.39 4.32 -12.13
N TYR A 265 10.25 4.61 -10.83
CA TYR A 265 10.24 3.61 -9.75
C TYR A 265 11.51 2.76 -9.67
N MET A 266 12.67 3.34 -10.00
CA MET A 266 13.95 2.65 -9.89
C MET A 266 14.55 2.92 -8.52
N ALA A 267 14.84 1.85 -7.76
CA ALA A 267 15.43 2.00 -6.43
C ALA A 267 16.73 2.81 -6.47
N MET A 268 16.88 3.77 -5.56
CA MET A 268 18.10 4.56 -5.44
C MET A 268 19.28 3.64 -5.07
N PRO A 269 20.43 3.72 -5.78
CA PRO A 269 21.59 2.94 -5.41
C PRO A 269 22.09 3.27 -3.99
N LEU A 270 22.47 2.24 -3.23
CA LEU A 270 22.95 2.37 -1.86
C LEU A 270 24.47 2.18 -1.85
N ARG A 271 25.18 3.04 -1.13
CA ARG A 271 26.65 3.02 -1.08
C ARG A 271 27.17 1.66 -0.61
N ASP A 272 26.51 1.08 0.39
CA ASP A 272 26.98 -0.14 1.05
C ASP A 272 26.56 -1.42 0.31
N ALA A 273 25.63 -1.34 -0.66
CA ALA A 273 25.08 -2.49 -1.37
C ALA A 273 25.44 -2.54 -2.85
N HIS A 274 25.66 -1.38 -3.47
CA HIS A 274 25.73 -1.18 -4.93
C HIS A 274 26.97 -0.37 -5.32
N PRO A 275 28.20 -0.93 -5.17
CA PRO A 275 29.45 -0.20 -5.43
C PRO A 275 29.63 0.18 -6.90
N ASP A 276 29.09 -0.61 -7.82
CA ASP A 276 29.18 -0.44 -9.28
C ASP A 276 27.83 -0.72 -9.96
N LEU A 277 27.69 -0.30 -11.22
CA LEU A 277 26.46 -0.42 -11.98
C LEU A 277 26.10 -1.89 -12.21
N LYS A 278 27.09 -2.75 -12.46
CA LYS A 278 26.88 -4.18 -12.68
C LYS A 278 26.22 -4.82 -11.46
N THR A 279 26.77 -4.60 -10.28
CA THR A 279 26.27 -5.12 -9.00
C THR A 279 24.88 -4.59 -8.70
N TYR A 280 24.62 -3.30 -8.95
CA TYR A 280 23.27 -2.74 -8.84
C TYR A 280 22.28 -3.51 -9.72
N LEU A 281 22.59 -3.64 -11.02
CA LEU A 281 21.69 -4.29 -11.97
C LEU A 281 21.47 -5.77 -11.64
N GLU A 282 22.50 -6.49 -11.21
CA GLU A 282 22.38 -7.90 -10.82
C GLU A 282 21.51 -8.10 -9.56
N LYS A 283 21.67 -7.24 -8.55
CA LYS A 283 20.91 -7.34 -7.29
C LYS A 283 19.48 -6.85 -7.42
N GLU A 284 19.29 -5.75 -8.15
CA GLU A 284 18.02 -5.04 -8.20
C GLU A 284 17.12 -5.52 -9.34
N THR A 285 17.63 -6.26 -10.34
CA THR A 285 16.80 -6.77 -11.43
C THR A 285 16.10 -8.06 -11.02
N PRO A 286 14.75 -8.11 -10.96
CA PRO A 286 14.03 -9.33 -10.70
C PRO A 286 14.26 -10.37 -11.80
N LYS A 287 14.16 -11.65 -11.46
CA LYS A 287 14.36 -12.76 -12.42
C LYS A 287 13.20 -12.98 -13.40
N GLY A 288 12.05 -12.34 -13.18
CA GLY A 288 10.84 -12.55 -13.99
C GLY A 288 9.92 -11.34 -14.03
N GLY A 289 8.90 -11.41 -14.89
CA GLY A 289 7.97 -10.31 -15.14
C GLY A 289 8.58 -9.19 -16.01
N PHE A 290 7.87 -8.07 -16.16
CA PHE A 290 8.32 -6.98 -17.03
C PHE A 290 9.60 -6.27 -16.52
N TRP A 291 9.86 -6.33 -15.22
CA TRP A 291 11.00 -5.71 -14.56
C TRP A 291 12.36 -6.35 -14.87
N VAL A 292 12.42 -7.49 -15.56
CA VAL A 292 13.68 -8.02 -16.14
C VAL A 292 14.36 -7.01 -17.07
N ASN A 293 13.60 -6.03 -17.58
CA ASN A 293 14.09 -4.94 -18.42
C ASN A 293 14.71 -3.78 -17.64
N LYS A 294 14.80 -3.83 -16.29
CA LYS A 294 15.41 -2.78 -15.45
C LYS A 294 16.77 -2.27 -16.00
N PRO A 295 17.70 -3.11 -16.48
CA PRO A 295 18.95 -2.64 -17.08
C PRO A 295 18.77 -1.64 -18.23
N LYS A 296 17.76 -1.86 -19.09
CA LYS A 296 17.45 -0.97 -20.22
C LYS A 296 16.96 0.38 -19.71
N PHE A 297 16.05 0.37 -18.74
CA PHE A 297 15.47 1.59 -18.17
C PHE A 297 16.52 2.42 -17.45
N PHE A 298 17.35 1.76 -16.64
CA PHE A 298 18.35 2.44 -15.81
C PHE A 298 19.46 3.08 -16.65
N VAL A 299 20.01 2.35 -17.63
CA VAL A 299 21.02 2.93 -18.55
C VAL A 299 20.41 4.07 -19.38
N SER A 300 19.15 3.93 -19.82
CA SER A 300 18.46 5.01 -20.55
C SER A 300 18.28 6.26 -19.68
N LEU A 301 17.95 6.10 -18.39
CA LEU A 301 17.86 7.22 -17.45
C LEU A 301 19.22 7.91 -17.27
N LEU A 302 20.29 7.15 -17.06
CA LEU A 302 21.63 7.73 -16.92
C LEU A 302 22.04 8.51 -18.17
N LYS A 303 21.76 7.97 -19.37
CA LYS A 303 21.97 8.69 -20.63
C LYS A 303 21.09 9.93 -20.76
N ALA A 304 19.86 9.92 -20.25
CA ALA A 304 19.00 11.10 -20.24
C ALA A 304 19.53 12.20 -19.32
N PHE A 305 20.16 11.85 -18.20
CA PHE A 305 20.76 12.81 -17.28
C PHE A 305 22.07 13.40 -17.79
N TYR A 306 22.91 12.59 -18.42
CA TYR A 306 24.30 12.98 -18.70
C TYR A 306 24.66 13.07 -20.17
N ALA A 307 23.72 12.73 -21.07
CA ALA A 307 23.89 12.77 -22.52
C ALA A 307 25.21 12.11 -22.98
N ASP A 308 26.04 12.83 -23.73
CA ASP A 308 27.32 12.36 -24.24
C ASP A 308 28.33 12.01 -23.14
N GLY A 309 28.11 12.51 -21.91
CA GLY A 309 28.92 12.17 -20.73
C GLY A 309 28.66 10.77 -20.18
N ALA A 310 27.58 10.08 -20.56
CA ALA A 310 27.28 8.71 -20.15
C ALA A 310 27.85 7.69 -21.14
N THR A 311 29.10 7.26 -20.93
CA THR A 311 29.79 6.27 -21.77
C THR A 311 29.88 4.90 -21.11
N VAL A 312 30.28 3.87 -21.84
CA VAL A 312 30.41 2.52 -21.26
C VAL A 312 31.54 2.48 -20.23
N GLU A 313 32.64 3.18 -20.52
CA GLU A 313 33.88 3.18 -19.76
C GLU A 313 33.72 3.81 -18.37
N ASN A 314 32.76 4.74 -18.23
CA ASN A 314 32.47 5.39 -16.95
C ASN A 314 31.17 4.90 -16.30
N GLU A 315 30.70 3.70 -16.69
CA GLU A 315 29.45 3.12 -16.20
C GLU A 315 28.23 4.04 -16.41
N TYR A 316 28.21 4.75 -17.53
CA TYR A 316 27.19 5.74 -17.88
C TYR A 316 27.03 6.86 -16.84
N GLY A 317 28.10 7.19 -16.11
CA GLY A 317 28.03 8.20 -15.04
C GLY A 317 27.34 7.70 -13.76
N TYR A 318 27.16 6.39 -13.57
CA TYR A 318 26.57 5.80 -12.37
C TYR A 318 27.22 6.30 -11.07
N GLN A 319 28.53 6.53 -11.10
CA GLN A 319 29.28 7.01 -9.94
C GLN A 319 28.97 8.46 -9.55
N TRP A 320 28.34 9.24 -10.43
CA TRP A 320 27.93 10.63 -10.14
C TRP A 320 26.62 10.72 -9.36
N LEU A 321 25.83 9.64 -9.31
CA LEU A 321 24.64 9.59 -8.47
C LEU A 321 25.03 9.63 -6.97
N PRO A 322 24.38 10.47 -6.15
CA PRO A 322 24.60 10.46 -4.71
C PRO A 322 24.11 9.14 -4.11
N LYS A 323 24.87 8.49 -3.24
CA LYS A 323 24.48 7.19 -2.68
C LYS A 323 24.40 7.30 -1.16
N ARG A 324 23.21 7.06 -0.61
CA ARG A 324 23.02 7.00 0.85
C ARG A 324 23.51 5.67 1.42
N ALA A 325 23.81 5.64 2.72
CA ALA A 325 23.96 4.38 3.43
C ALA A 325 22.60 3.67 3.52
N SER A 326 22.61 2.34 3.63
CA SER A 326 21.37 1.56 3.78
C SER A 326 20.59 1.97 5.05
N ALA A 327 21.33 2.29 6.12
CA ALA A 327 20.80 2.73 7.41
C ALA A 327 20.26 4.16 7.42
N ASP A 328 20.60 5.00 6.43
CA ASP A 328 20.15 6.39 6.39
C ASP A 328 18.68 6.48 5.99
N ALA A 329 17.93 7.34 6.67
CA ALA A 329 16.55 7.66 6.34
C ALA A 329 16.36 9.17 6.25
N TYR A 330 15.85 9.65 5.11
CA TYR A 330 15.62 11.07 4.83
C TYR A 330 14.15 11.38 4.55
N SER A 331 13.24 10.58 5.11
CA SER A 331 11.80 10.88 5.07
C SER A 331 11.52 12.24 5.73
N HIS A 332 10.35 12.82 5.45
CA HIS A 332 9.92 14.09 6.05
C HIS A 332 10.13 14.15 7.58
N GLN A 333 9.74 13.10 8.32
CA GLN A 333 9.91 13.09 9.78
C GLN A 333 11.38 13.10 10.21
N HIS A 334 12.22 12.25 9.59
CA HIS A 334 13.65 12.20 9.89
C HIS A 334 14.33 13.55 9.59
N MET A 335 14.03 14.11 8.41
CA MET A 335 14.55 15.42 7.99
C MET A 335 14.20 16.53 8.98
N PHE A 336 12.97 16.60 9.48
CA PHE A 336 12.58 17.62 10.47
C PHE A 336 13.19 17.39 11.86
N VAL A 337 13.42 16.14 12.26
CA VAL A 337 14.16 15.83 13.50
C VAL A 337 15.61 16.27 13.38
N ASP A 338 16.28 16.00 12.26
CA ASP A 338 17.66 16.39 12.03
C ASP A 338 17.83 17.90 11.85
N MET A 339 16.87 18.56 11.20
CA MET A 339 16.76 20.03 11.17
C MET A 339 16.60 20.60 12.59
N TYR A 340 15.75 20.00 13.42
CA TYR A 340 15.62 20.42 14.82
C TYR A 340 16.89 20.19 15.64
N LYS A 341 17.73 19.21 15.29
CA LYS A 341 19.03 18.97 15.92
C LYS A 341 20.15 19.89 15.37
N GLY A 342 19.86 20.73 14.37
CA GLY A 342 20.83 21.63 13.73
C GLY A 342 21.81 20.93 12.77
N VAL A 343 21.51 19.69 12.38
CA VAL A 343 22.27 18.91 11.39
C VAL A 343 22.04 19.48 9.99
N ILE A 344 20.78 19.78 9.65
CA ILE A 344 20.41 20.42 8.37
C ILE A 344 20.59 21.93 8.51
N LYS A 345 21.39 22.52 7.61
CA LYS A 345 21.69 23.96 7.61
C LYS A 345 20.77 24.78 6.72
N GLY A 346 20.28 24.17 5.66
CA GLY A 346 19.48 24.83 4.65
C GLY A 346 18.30 23.99 4.21
N PHE A 347 17.21 24.64 3.82
CA PHE A 347 16.02 23.95 3.34
C PHE A 347 15.38 24.69 2.15
N LEU A 348 14.88 23.91 1.19
CA LEU A 348 14.11 24.40 0.05
C LEU A 348 12.66 23.96 0.24
N ALA A 349 11.77 24.92 0.46
CA ALA A 349 10.33 24.72 0.45
C ALA A 349 9.77 25.13 -0.91
N ASP A 350 9.76 24.21 -1.88
CA ASP A 350 9.23 24.46 -3.24
C ASP A 350 7.80 23.91 -3.35
N GLY A 351 6.81 24.80 -3.40
CA GLY A 351 5.39 24.48 -3.49
C GLY A 351 4.85 23.69 -2.28
N GLN A 352 5.44 23.88 -1.10
CA GLN A 352 5.06 23.18 0.14
C GLN A 352 5.07 24.12 1.34
N ASN A 353 4.14 23.87 2.28
CA ASN A 353 4.08 24.59 3.55
C ASN A 353 4.26 23.64 4.76
N PRO A 354 5.50 23.25 5.10
CA PRO A 354 5.74 22.31 6.20
C PRO A 354 5.51 22.92 7.59
N ALA A 355 5.41 24.25 7.72
CA ALA A 355 5.05 24.93 8.96
C ALA A 355 3.59 24.66 9.39
N VAL A 356 2.78 24.11 8.49
CA VAL A 356 1.38 23.70 8.70
C VAL A 356 1.17 22.22 8.40
N GLY A 357 1.73 21.71 7.30
CA GLY A 357 1.44 20.37 6.79
C GLY A 357 2.10 19.21 7.56
N GLY A 358 3.11 19.49 8.38
CA GLY A 358 3.78 18.48 9.20
C GLY A 358 2.92 18.01 10.38
N PRO A 359 3.19 16.80 10.94
CA PRO A 359 2.37 16.21 12.00
C PRO A 359 2.44 16.95 13.35
N ASN A 360 3.47 17.78 13.55
CA ASN A 360 3.63 18.62 14.73
C ASN A 360 4.14 20.01 14.31
N ALA A 361 3.20 20.94 14.12
CA ALA A 361 3.51 22.30 13.66
C ALA A 361 4.45 23.07 14.61
N LYS A 362 4.39 22.83 15.93
CA LYS A 362 5.29 23.48 16.89
C LYS A 362 6.74 23.02 16.66
N LEU A 363 6.94 21.70 16.55
CA LEU A 363 8.27 21.14 16.25
C LEU A 363 8.77 21.61 14.89
N ALA A 364 7.91 21.56 13.86
CA ALA A 364 8.28 21.97 12.50
C ALA A 364 8.74 23.43 12.45
N ARG A 365 8.00 24.35 13.07
CA ARG A 365 8.37 25.78 13.14
C ARG A 365 9.66 26.00 13.93
N ALA A 366 9.83 25.29 15.05
CA ALA A 366 11.06 25.36 15.84
C ALA A 366 12.27 24.80 15.08
N ALA A 367 12.08 23.75 14.26
CA ALA A 367 13.12 23.21 13.40
C ALA A 367 13.50 24.20 12.28
N LEU A 368 12.52 24.78 11.60
CA LEU A 368 12.76 25.80 10.56
C LEU A 368 13.53 27.01 11.11
N GLY A 369 13.26 27.42 12.35
CA GLY A 369 14.00 28.50 13.02
C GLY A 369 15.46 28.19 13.38
N LYS A 370 15.93 26.95 13.18
CA LYS A 370 17.33 26.54 13.38
C LYS A 370 18.15 26.49 12.08
N LEU A 371 17.51 26.72 10.94
CA LEU A 371 18.20 26.79 9.65
C LEU A 371 19.05 28.07 9.58
N GLU A 372 20.19 27.97 8.92
CA GLU A 372 21.01 29.13 8.55
C GLU A 372 20.39 29.87 7.37
N TRP A 373 19.70 29.15 6.48
CA TRP A 373 18.94 29.72 5.38
C TRP A 373 17.71 28.87 5.01
N LEU A 374 16.67 29.54 4.53
CA LEU A 374 15.44 28.93 4.03
C LEU A 374 15.07 29.62 2.72
N VAL A 375 14.90 28.84 1.66
CA VAL A 375 14.33 29.34 0.40
C VAL A 375 12.91 28.83 0.28
N VAL A 376 11.97 29.76 0.11
CA VAL A 376 10.56 29.46 -0.14
C VAL A 376 10.25 29.85 -1.57
N LYS A 377 9.72 28.91 -2.34
CA LYS A 377 9.15 29.15 -3.65
C LYS A 377 7.69 28.74 -3.60
N ASP A 378 6.82 29.71 -3.47
CA ASP A 378 5.37 29.52 -3.42
C ASP A 378 4.67 30.66 -4.16
N ILE A 379 3.39 30.47 -4.46
CA ILE A 379 2.55 31.46 -5.15
C ILE A 379 2.12 32.55 -4.16
N PHE A 380 2.08 32.22 -2.86
CA PHE A 380 1.62 33.10 -1.80
C PHE A 380 2.65 33.25 -0.68
N LEU A 381 2.45 34.28 0.14
CA LEU A 381 3.25 34.56 1.34
C LEU A 381 3.04 33.50 2.43
#